data_AF-F6VAV3-F1
#
_entry.id   AF-F6VAV3-F1
#
_cell.length_a   1.000
_cell.length_b   1.000
_cell.length_c   1.000
_cell.angle_alpha   90.00
_cell.angle_beta   90.00
_cell.angle_gamma   90.00
#
_symmetry.space_group_name_H-M   'P 1'
#
loop_
_entity.id
_entity.type
_entity.pdbx_description
1 polymer ?
#
loop_
_entity_poly.entity_id
_entity_poly.type
_entity_poly.pdbx_seq_one_letter_code
_entity_poly.pdbx_strand_id
1 'polypeptide(L)'
;MAPRSRRRRHKKPPSSVAPIIMAPTTIVTPVPLTPSKPGPSIDTLGFFSLDDNVPGLSQLILQKLNMKSYEEYKLVVDGGTPVSGFGFRCPQEMFQRMEDTFRFCAHCRALPSGLSDSKVLRHCKRCRNVYYCGPECQKSDWPAHRRVCQELRLVAVDRLMEWLLVTEHLNFTPGTWHNSA
;
A
#
# COMPACT_ATOMS: atom_id res chain seq x y z
N MET A 1 -0.11 32.05 46.68
CA MET A 1 -0.57 31.56 48.01
C MET A 1 -0.81 30.05 47.86
N ALA A 2 0.22 29.23 48.07
CA ALA A 2 0.50 28.44 49.29
C ALA A 2 -0.29 27.11 49.34
N PRO A 3 0.16 26.04 50.03
CA PRO A 3 1.51 25.46 50.11
C PRO A 3 1.49 23.91 50.01
N ARG A 4 2.68 23.29 50.03
CA ARG A 4 2.92 21.83 50.16
C ARG A 4 2.49 21.28 51.54
N SER A 5 2.03 20.02 51.63
CA SER A 5 2.08 19.25 52.89
C SER A 5 2.24 17.72 52.72
N ARG A 6 3.38 17.26 53.27
CA ARG A 6 3.83 15.97 53.83
C ARG A 6 2.97 14.68 53.81
N ARG A 7 3.71 13.59 53.53
CA ARG A 7 3.50 12.15 53.81
C ARG A 7 2.80 11.83 55.14
N ARG A 8 2.00 10.74 55.12
CA ARG A 8 1.86 9.80 56.25
C ARG A 8 2.02 8.35 55.77
N ARG A 9 2.93 7.61 56.42
CA ARG A 9 3.06 6.14 56.37
C ARG A 9 2.15 5.54 57.44
N HIS A 10 1.34 4.52 57.15
CA HIS A 10 0.76 3.57 58.12
C HIS A 10 0.82 2.18 57.44
N LYS A 11 1.77 1.31 57.79
CA LYS A 11 1.71 0.17 58.75
C LYS A 11 0.68 -0.93 58.39
N LYS A 12 1.19 -2.12 58.01
CA LYS A 12 0.50 -3.43 57.93
C LYS A 12 0.25 -4.00 59.35
N PRO A 13 -0.76 -4.88 59.50
CA PRO A 13 -0.54 -6.16 60.19
C PRO A 13 -1.26 -7.33 59.43
N PRO A 14 -1.34 -8.60 59.93
CA PRO A 14 -0.56 -9.71 59.37
C PRO A 14 -1.37 -10.89 58.78
N SER A 15 -0.67 -11.63 57.92
CA SER A 15 -0.65 -13.09 57.69
C SER A 15 -1.84 -13.98 58.10
N SER A 16 -2.43 -14.67 57.13
CA SER A 16 -2.84 -16.07 57.28
C SER A 16 -2.28 -16.90 56.13
N VAL A 17 -1.71 -18.06 56.48
CA VAL A 17 -0.97 -18.97 55.61
C VAL A 17 -1.90 -20.13 55.22
N ALA A 18 -1.89 -20.52 53.94
CA ALA A 18 -2.21 -21.88 53.52
C ALA A 18 -1.37 -22.25 52.26
N PRO A 19 -0.77 -23.46 52.19
CA PRO A 19 0.25 -23.79 51.19
C PRO A 19 -0.35 -24.63 50.05
N ILE A 20 -0.04 -24.33 48.78
CA ILE A 20 -0.34 -25.24 47.66
C ILE A 20 0.78 -25.21 46.61
N ILE A 21 1.56 -26.29 46.63
CA ILE A 21 2.08 -27.12 45.52
C ILE A 21 2.91 -26.44 44.41
N MET A 22 4.18 -26.86 44.35
CA MET A 22 5.16 -26.54 43.30
C MET A 22 4.75 -27.14 41.94
N ALA A 23 4.75 -26.31 40.91
CA ALA A 23 4.86 -26.73 39.51
C ALA A 23 6.11 -26.07 38.89
N PRO A 24 6.89 -26.77 38.05
CA PRO A 24 8.16 -26.27 37.55
C PRO A 24 7.95 -25.11 36.57
N THR A 25 8.61 -23.99 36.84
CA THR A 25 8.61 -22.80 36.00
C THR A 25 9.64 -22.97 34.88
N THR A 26 9.17 -23.21 33.64
CA THR A 26 10.02 -23.05 32.46
C THR A 26 10.20 -21.56 32.20
N ILE A 27 11.34 -21.01 32.62
CA ILE A 27 11.77 -19.67 32.25
C ILE A 27 12.02 -19.68 30.73
N VAL A 28 11.06 -19.18 29.95
CA VAL A 28 11.32 -18.81 28.56
C VAL A 28 11.93 -17.42 28.59
N THR A 29 13.25 -17.37 28.50
CA THR A 29 13.98 -16.13 28.24
C THR A 29 13.47 -15.56 26.92
N PRO A 30 12.96 -14.32 26.84
CA PRO A 30 12.69 -13.71 25.54
C PRO A 30 14.04 -13.45 24.88
N VAL A 31 14.34 -14.24 23.85
CA VAL A 31 15.44 -13.96 22.93
C VAL A 31 15.23 -12.52 22.43
N PRO A 32 16.20 -11.61 22.55
CA PRO A 32 16.13 -10.33 21.88
C PRO A 32 16.09 -10.62 20.38
N LEU A 33 14.89 -10.49 19.78
CA LEU A 33 14.75 -10.37 18.35
C LEU A 33 15.41 -9.05 17.97
N THR A 34 16.72 -9.08 17.72
CA THR A 34 17.39 -8.00 17.01
C THR A 34 16.67 -7.86 15.66
N PRO A 35 16.03 -6.72 15.37
CA PRO A 35 15.41 -6.52 14.08
C PRO A 35 16.53 -6.61 13.05
N SER A 36 16.43 -7.59 12.15
CA SER A 36 17.19 -7.58 10.91
C SER A 36 17.02 -6.20 10.29
N LYS A 37 18.13 -5.54 9.95
CA LYS A 37 18.08 -4.24 9.30
C LYS A 37 17.13 -4.37 8.09
N PRO A 38 16.08 -3.53 7.99
CA PRO A 38 15.13 -3.66 6.91
C PRO A 38 15.86 -3.54 5.57
N GLY A 39 15.68 -4.52 4.69
CA GLY A 39 16.25 -4.48 3.34
C GLY A 39 15.64 -3.38 2.47
N PRO A 40 16.20 -3.10 1.28
CA PRO A 40 15.79 -1.97 0.43
C PRO A 40 14.28 -1.92 0.08
N SER A 41 13.60 -3.06 0.13
CA SER A 41 12.16 -3.14 -0.16
C SER A 41 11.26 -2.99 1.07
N ILE A 42 11.79 -3.00 2.30
CA ILE A 42 11.08 -2.61 3.53
C ILE A 42 11.65 -1.35 4.17
N ASP A 43 12.65 -0.71 3.59
CA ASP A 43 13.24 0.48 4.20
C ASP A 43 12.37 1.73 4.01
N THR A 44 12.96 2.88 4.32
CA THR A 44 12.35 4.21 4.20
C THR A 44 11.96 4.59 2.76
N LEU A 45 12.45 3.86 1.74
CA LEU A 45 12.08 4.04 0.33
C LEU A 45 11.23 2.87 -0.20
N GLY A 46 11.12 1.78 0.56
CA GLY A 46 10.32 0.60 0.25
C GLY A 46 8.87 0.67 0.76
N PHE A 47 8.36 -0.47 1.23
CA PHE A 47 6.95 -0.65 1.60
C PHE A 47 6.49 0.28 2.74
N PHE A 48 7.35 0.60 3.72
CA PHE A 48 6.99 1.59 4.74
C PHE A 48 6.76 2.98 4.14
N SER A 49 7.61 3.40 3.18
CA SER A 49 7.43 4.66 2.48
C SER A 49 6.09 4.72 1.75
N LEU A 50 5.71 3.61 1.11
CA LEU A 50 4.44 3.52 0.38
C LEU A 50 3.25 3.71 1.33
N ASP A 51 3.27 3.05 2.49
CA ASP A 51 2.18 3.15 3.47
C ASP A 51 2.13 4.52 4.17
N ASP A 52 3.29 5.12 4.47
CA ASP A 52 3.34 6.48 5.02
C ASP A 52 2.73 7.50 4.06
N ASN A 53 2.92 7.29 2.74
CA ASN A 53 2.36 8.16 1.70
C ASN A 53 0.91 7.85 1.35
N VAL A 54 0.51 6.58 1.41
CA VAL A 54 -0.81 6.05 1.05
C VAL A 54 -1.13 4.89 2.00
N PRO A 55 -1.84 5.15 3.12
CA PRO A 55 -2.08 4.13 4.13
C PRO A 55 -2.75 2.87 3.57
N GLY A 56 -2.08 1.72 3.71
CA GLY A 56 -2.57 0.41 3.28
C GLY A 56 -2.23 0.04 1.84
N LEU A 57 -1.44 0.88 1.13
CA LEU A 57 -1.04 0.61 -0.25
C LEU A 57 -0.13 -0.62 -0.33
N SER A 58 0.77 -0.81 0.64
CA SER A 58 1.67 -1.96 0.67
C SER A 58 0.88 -3.28 0.73
N GLN A 59 -0.15 -3.32 1.57
CA GLN A 59 -1.05 -4.46 1.72
C GLN A 59 -1.86 -4.70 0.45
N LEU A 60 -2.33 -3.65 -0.21
CA LEU A 60 -3.03 -3.75 -1.49
C LEU A 60 -2.10 -4.34 -2.56
N ILE A 61 -0.85 -3.91 -2.64
CA ILE A 61 0.13 -4.45 -3.59
C ILE A 61 0.33 -5.95 -3.36
N LEU A 62 0.57 -6.38 -2.11
CA LEU A 62 0.70 -7.81 -1.78
C LEU A 62 -0.54 -8.60 -2.19
N GLN A 63 -1.73 -8.07 -1.87
CA GLN A 63 -3.00 -8.70 -2.24
C GLN A 63 -3.12 -8.86 -3.77
N LYS A 64 -2.73 -7.84 -4.55
CA LYS A 64 -2.79 -7.88 -6.02
C LYS A 64 -1.80 -8.88 -6.60
N LEU A 65 -0.65 -9.07 -5.95
CA LEU A 65 0.35 -10.08 -6.30
C LEU A 65 0.03 -11.50 -5.79
N ASN A 66 -1.09 -11.68 -5.09
CA ASN A 66 -1.46 -12.92 -4.41
C ASN A 66 -0.42 -13.39 -3.37
N MET A 67 0.13 -12.44 -2.63
CA MET A 67 1.10 -12.65 -1.56
C MET A 67 0.47 -12.32 -0.21
N LYS A 68 0.87 -13.07 0.83
CA LYS A 68 0.33 -12.91 2.18
C LYS A 68 1.21 -12.02 3.05
N SER A 69 2.49 -11.92 2.73
CA SER A 69 3.44 -11.14 3.52
C SER A 69 4.55 -10.55 2.67
N TYR A 70 5.23 -9.56 3.24
CA TYR A 70 6.42 -8.98 2.63
C TYR A 70 7.55 -10.00 2.51
N GLU A 71 7.67 -10.95 3.44
CA GLU A 71 8.69 -11.99 3.38
C GLU A 71 8.53 -12.85 2.13
N GLU A 72 7.29 -13.19 1.75
CA GLU A 72 7.00 -13.88 0.48
C GLU A 72 7.42 -13.02 -0.73
N TYR A 73 7.10 -11.73 -0.71
CA TYR A 73 7.54 -10.78 -1.75
C TYR A 73 9.06 -10.71 -1.88
N LYS A 74 9.75 -10.54 -0.75
CA LYS A 74 11.21 -10.44 -0.69
C LYS A 74 11.87 -11.72 -1.19
N LEU A 75 11.37 -12.89 -0.79
CA LEU A 75 11.89 -14.19 -1.26
C LEU A 75 11.85 -14.29 -2.78
N VAL A 76 10.76 -13.84 -3.42
CA VAL A 76 10.63 -13.86 -4.88
C VAL A 76 11.56 -12.85 -5.56
N VAL A 77 11.65 -11.63 -5.04
CA VAL A 77 12.55 -10.59 -5.58
C VAL A 77 14.02 -11.02 -5.49
N ASP A 78 14.39 -11.73 -4.43
CA ASP A 78 15.75 -12.27 -4.23
C ASP A 78 16.02 -13.54 -5.09
N GLY A 79 15.11 -13.92 -6.00
CA GLY A 79 15.27 -15.06 -6.90
C GLY A 79 14.86 -16.41 -6.32
N GLY A 80 14.18 -16.42 -5.18
CA GLY A 80 13.62 -17.62 -4.57
C GLY A 80 12.38 -18.16 -5.29
N THR A 81 12.00 -19.39 -4.96
CA THR A 81 10.82 -20.03 -5.56
C THR A 81 9.54 -19.34 -5.08
N PRO A 82 8.65 -18.91 -5.99
CA PRO A 82 7.41 -18.25 -5.63
C PRO A 82 6.39 -19.21 -4.99
N VAL A 83 5.51 -18.66 -4.14
CA VAL A 83 4.40 -19.38 -3.52
C VAL A 83 3.38 -19.87 -4.55
N SER A 84 2.68 -20.96 -4.21
CA SER A 84 1.61 -21.51 -5.05
C SER A 84 0.53 -20.45 -5.31
N GLY A 85 0.39 -20.04 -6.57
CA GLY A 85 -0.55 -19.01 -7.00
C GLY A 85 0.04 -17.60 -7.11
N PHE A 86 1.35 -17.42 -6.94
CA PHE A 86 2.02 -16.16 -7.26
C PHE A 86 1.87 -15.81 -8.75
N GLY A 87 1.78 -14.51 -9.03
CA GLY A 87 1.69 -13.99 -10.38
C GLY A 87 0.25 -13.94 -10.89
N PHE A 88 0.12 -13.85 -12.21
CA PHE A 88 -1.16 -13.58 -12.88
C PHE A 88 -1.45 -14.68 -13.89
N ARG A 89 -2.74 -15.01 -14.11
CA ARG A 89 -3.14 -16.08 -15.02
C ARG A 89 -3.03 -15.65 -16.48
N CYS A 90 -3.15 -14.36 -16.75
CA CYS A 90 -3.03 -13.77 -18.08
C CYS A 90 -2.57 -12.32 -17.99
N PRO A 91 -2.06 -11.73 -19.10
CA PRO A 91 -1.68 -10.32 -19.14
C PRO A 91 -2.82 -9.39 -18.71
N GLN A 92 -4.05 -9.66 -19.17
CA GLN A 92 -5.21 -8.83 -18.84
C GLN A 92 -5.43 -8.74 -17.31
N GLU A 93 -5.29 -9.84 -16.59
CA GLU A 93 -5.37 -9.86 -15.12
C GLU A 93 -4.22 -9.08 -14.47
N MET A 94 -2.99 -9.28 -14.95
CA MET A 94 -1.81 -8.53 -14.48
C MET A 94 -2.04 -7.03 -14.55
N PHE A 95 -2.42 -6.53 -15.72
CA PHE A 95 -2.62 -5.11 -15.95
C PHE A 95 -3.74 -4.55 -15.09
N GLN A 96 -4.88 -5.24 -15.00
CA GLN A 96 -5.99 -4.78 -14.16
C GLN A 96 -5.59 -4.70 -12.68
N ARG A 97 -4.91 -5.74 -12.17
CA ARG A 97 -4.48 -5.79 -10.78
C ARG A 97 -3.42 -4.75 -10.45
N MET A 98 -2.50 -4.50 -11.38
CA MET A 98 -1.48 -3.45 -11.22
C MET A 98 -2.11 -2.06 -11.27
N GLU A 99 -3.04 -1.81 -12.20
CA GLU A 99 -3.75 -0.53 -12.32
C GLU A 99 -4.54 -0.20 -11.04
N ASP A 100 -5.12 -1.20 -10.39
CA ASP A 100 -5.82 -1.01 -9.12
C ASP A 100 -4.93 -0.46 -8.00
N THR A 101 -3.61 -0.72 -8.04
CA THR A 101 -2.67 -0.16 -7.04
C THR A 101 -2.43 1.34 -7.22
N PHE A 102 -2.75 1.92 -8.39
CA PHE A 102 -2.68 3.36 -8.65
C PHE A 102 -3.99 4.10 -8.30
N ARG A 103 -5.05 3.37 -7.89
CA ARG A 103 -6.36 3.94 -7.60
C ARG A 103 -6.49 4.38 -6.15
N PHE A 104 -5.96 5.54 -5.82
CA PHE A 104 -6.18 6.24 -4.55
C PHE A 104 -6.42 7.72 -4.77
N CYS A 105 -7.00 8.41 -3.78
CA CYS A 105 -7.22 9.85 -3.87
C CYS A 105 -5.89 10.61 -3.89
N ALA A 106 -5.62 11.39 -4.94
CA ALA A 106 -4.38 12.17 -5.06
C ALA A 106 -4.23 13.22 -3.95
N HIS A 107 -5.34 13.72 -3.42
CA HIS A 107 -5.33 14.73 -2.35
C HIS A 107 -5.22 14.12 -0.95
N CYS A 108 -6.20 13.30 -0.53
CA CYS A 108 -6.27 12.77 0.83
C CYS A 108 -5.65 11.38 1.00
N ARG A 109 -5.10 10.79 -0.08
CA ARG A 109 -4.41 9.50 -0.09
C ARG A 109 -5.27 8.30 0.32
N ALA A 110 -6.58 8.46 0.39
CA ALA A 110 -7.51 7.38 0.71
C ALA A 110 -7.60 6.35 -0.44
N LEU A 111 -7.45 5.08 -0.10
CA LEU A 111 -7.79 3.93 -0.94
C LEU A 111 -9.31 3.73 -1.04
N PRO A 112 -9.82 2.97 -2.03
CA PRO A 112 -11.24 2.69 -2.18
C PRO A 112 -11.84 2.02 -0.93
N SER A 113 -11.08 1.14 -0.28
CA SER A 113 -11.46 0.46 0.97
C SER A 113 -11.61 1.41 2.16
N GLY A 114 -10.98 2.58 2.12
CA GLY A 114 -11.06 3.60 3.16
C GLY A 114 -12.14 4.67 2.91
N LEU A 115 -12.94 4.53 1.84
CA LEU A 115 -14.04 5.43 1.55
C LEU A 115 -15.33 4.94 2.22
N SER A 116 -16.22 5.87 2.58
CA SER A 116 -17.59 5.54 2.96
C SER A 116 -18.31 4.86 1.80
N ASP A 117 -19.23 3.92 2.08
CA ASP A 117 -19.94 3.11 1.07
C ASP A 117 -20.61 3.89 -0.07
N SER A 118 -20.92 5.17 0.15
CA SER A 118 -21.51 6.07 -0.86
C SER A 118 -20.51 6.73 -1.81
N LYS A 119 -19.21 6.61 -1.57
CA LYS A 119 -18.16 7.31 -2.33
C LYS A 119 -17.33 6.34 -3.15
N VAL A 120 -17.22 6.65 -4.44
CA VAL A 120 -16.32 5.96 -5.38
C VAL A 120 -15.31 6.95 -5.92
N LEU A 121 -14.05 6.50 -6.07
CA LEU A 121 -13.00 7.30 -6.69
C LEU A 121 -13.35 7.64 -8.13
N ARG A 122 -13.19 8.91 -8.49
CA ARG A 122 -13.41 9.42 -9.86
C ARG A 122 -12.10 9.97 -10.39
N HIS A 123 -11.76 9.59 -11.62
CA HIS A 123 -10.58 10.14 -12.27
C HIS A 123 -10.82 11.60 -12.69
N CYS A 124 -9.73 12.37 -12.79
CA CYS A 124 -9.76 13.67 -13.46
C CYS A 124 -10.29 13.48 -14.89
N LYS A 125 -11.30 14.27 -15.29
CA LYS A 125 -11.88 14.18 -16.64
C LYS A 125 -10.90 14.57 -17.76
N ARG A 126 -9.85 15.34 -17.42
CA ARG A 126 -8.87 15.84 -18.40
C ARG A 126 -7.76 14.86 -18.67
N CYS A 127 -7.05 14.40 -17.64
CA CYS A 127 -5.87 13.54 -17.81
C CYS A 127 -6.19 12.05 -17.64
N ARG A 128 -7.30 11.71 -16.97
CA ARG A 128 -7.71 10.33 -16.63
C ARG A 128 -6.69 9.54 -15.79
N ASN A 129 -5.62 10.18 -15.34
CA ASN A 129 -4.48 9.52 -14.69
C ASN A 129 -4.48 9.59 -13.15
N VAL A 130 -5.19 10.56 -12.58
CA VAL A 130 -5.28 10.75 -11.12
C VAL A 130 -6.73 10.65 -10.67
N TYR A 131 -6.92 10.15 -9.45
CA TYR A 131 -8.23 9.89 -8.86
C TYR A 131 -8.52 10.79 -7.67
N TYR A 132 -9.79 11.08 -7.45
CA TYR A 132 -10.27 11.84 -6.30
C TYR A 132 -11.53 11.19 -5.73
N CYS A 133 -11.66 11.18 -4.41
CA CYS A 133 -12.86 10.67 -3.74
C CYS A 133 -14.07 11.62 -3.84
N GLY A 134 -13.87 12.84 -4.35
CA GLY A 134 -14.92 13.82 -4.57
C GLY A 134 -14.40 15.14 -5.14
N PRO A 135 -15.31 16.06 -5.51
CA PRO A 135 -14.94 17.34 -6.10
C PRO A 135 -14.13 18.24 -5.15
N GLU A 136 -14.31 18.11 -3.83
CA GLU A 136 -13.58 18.92 -2.85
C GLU A 136 -12.08 18.60 -2.82
N CYS A 137 -11.72 17.31 -2.88
CA CYS A 137 -10.33 16.87 -3.03
C CYS A 137 -9.72 17.33 -4.35
N GLN A 138 -10.50 17.27 -5.45
CA GLN A 138 -10.03 17.72 -6.76
C GLN A 138 -9.75 19.23 -6.78
N LYS A 139 -10.65 20.05 -6.22
CA LYS A 139 -10.48 21.51 -6.13
C LYS A 139 -9.24 21.88 -5.30
N SER A 140 -9.04 21.18 -4.19
CA SER A 140 -7.92 21.41 -3.28
C SER A 140 -6.57 21.06 -3.92
N ASP A 141 -6.51 19.98 -4.70
CA ASP A 141 -5.29 19.56 -5.41
C ASP A 141 -5.04 20.34 -6.71
N TRP A 142 -6.07 21.00 -7.26
CA TRP A 142 -6.01 21.67 -8.58
C TRP A 142 -4.82 22.62 -8.79
N PRO A 143 -4.41 23.48 -7.83
CA PRO A 143 -3.27 24.39 -8.02
C PRO A 143 -1.94 23.68 -8.31
N ALA A 144 -1.76 22.49 -7.74
CA ALA A 144 -0.60 21.62 -8.00
C ALA A 144 -0.85 20.78 -9.25
N HIS A 145 -1.97 20.06 -9.31
CA HIS A 145 -2.31 19.14 -10.39
C HIS A 145 -2.33 19.81 -11.77
N ARG A 146 -2.87 21.03 -11.90
CA ARG A 146 -3.01 21.70 -13.20
C ARG A 146 -1.69 21.88 -13.96
N ARG A 147 -0.56 21.97 -13.23
CA ARG A 147 0.78 22.15 -13.80
C ARG A 147 1.27 20.89 -14.51
N VAL A 148 0.79 19.73 -14.08
CA VAL A 148 1.18 18.40 -14.58
C VAL A 148 0.04 17.67 -15.26
N CYS A 149 -1.17 18.24 -15.29
CA CYS A 149 -2.38 17.59 -15.81
C CYS A 149 -2.21 17.17 -17.29
N GLN A 150 -1.55 17.99 -18.10
CA GLN A 150 -1.29 17.67 -19.50
C GLN A 150 -0.29 16.52 -19.65
N GLU A 151 0.84 16.56 -18.95
CA GLU A 151 1.83 15.47 -18.95
C GLU A 151 1.22 14.14 -18.46
N LEU A 152 0.42 14.21 -17.41
CA LEU A 152 -0.28 13.04 -16.88
C LEU A 152 -1.26 12.44 -17.89
N ARG A 153 -1.78 13.21 -18.86
CA ARG A 153 -2.61 12.66 -19.94
C ARG A 153 -1.76 11.76 -20.85
N LEU A 154 -0.54 12.16 -21.16
CA LEU A 154 0.37 11.37 -22.00
C LEU A 154 0.74 10.06 -21.29
N VAL A 155 1.08 10.14 -20.00
CA VAL A 155 1.37 8.94 -19.18
C VAL A 155 0.18 7.97 -19.14
N ALA A 156 -1.06 8.47 -19.09
CA ALA A 156 -2.24 7.61 -19.15
C ALA A 156 -2.41 6.90 -20.50
N VAL A 157 -2.01 7.55 -21.60
CA VAL A 157 -2.01 6.93 -22.94
C VAL A 157 -0.90 5.88 -23.03
N ASP A 158 0.30 6.18 -22.52
CA ASP A 158 1.43 5.23 -22.56
C ASP A 158 1.08 3.92 -21.85
N ARG A 159 0.46 3.97 -20.66
CA ARG A 159 -0.02 2.77 -19.95
C ARG A 159 -1.02 1.95 -20.77
N LEU A 160 -1.91 2.62 -21.52
CA LEU A 160 -2.88 1.95 -22.39
C LEU A 160 -2.20 1.36 -23.63
N MET A 161 -1.22 2.05 -24.20
CA MET A 161 -0.46 1.59 -25.35
C MET A 161 0.41 0.39 -24.99
N GLU A 162 1.08 0.41 -23.83
CA GLU A 162 1.83 -0.73 -23.30
C GLU A 162 0.92 -1.97 -23.19
N TRP A 163 -0.30 -1.81 -22.67
CA TRP A 163 -1.29 -2.87 -22.64
C TRP A 163 -1.66 -3.40 -24.04
N LEU A 164 -1.94 -2.50 -24.98
CA LEU A 164 -2.33 -2.86 -26.35
C LEU A 164 -1.22 -3.57 -27.14
N LEU A 165 0.04 -3.19 -26.91
CA LEU A 165 1.21 -3.81 -27.53
C LEU A 165 1.46 -5.22 -26.97
N VAL A 166 1.32 -5.40 -25.64
CA VAL A 166 1.53 -6.71 -24.99
C VAL A 166 0.40 -7.70 -25.30
N THR A 167 -0.82 -7.21 -25.61
CA THR A 167 -1.99 -8.06 -25.88
C THR A 167 -2.23 -8.35 -27.36
N GLU A 168 -1.33 -7.94 -28.26
CA GLU A 168 -1.40 -8.13 -29.72
C GLU A 168 -2.72 -7.65 -30.37
N HIS A 169 -3.48 -6.77 -29.71
CA HIS A 169 -4.71 -6.20 -30.30
C HIS A 169 -4.42 -5.10 -31.33
N LEU A 170 -3.19 -4.60 -31.38
CA LEU A 170 -2.71 -3.72 -32.44
C LEU A 170 -2.11 -4.54 -33.58
N ASN A 171 -2.97 -5.21 -34.34
CA ASN A 171 -2.63 -5.58 -35.71
C ASN A 171 -2.58 -4.29 -36.53
N PHE A 172 -1.44 -3.60 -36.51
CA PHE A 172 -1.14 -2.57 -37.50
C PHE A 172 -1.09 -3.28 -38.85
N THR A 173 -2.22 -3.35 -39.53
CA THR A 173 -2.21 -3.63 -40.97
C THR A 173 -1.45 -2.47 -41.61
N PRO A 174 -0.37 -2.72 -42.37
CA PRO A 174 0.29 -1.67 -43.14
C PRO A 174 -0.69 -1.25 -44.24
N GLY A 175 -1.60 -0.32 -43.92
CA GLY A 175 -2.46 0.32 -44.88
C GLY A 175 -1.57 1.12 -45.83
N THR A 176 -1.57 0.74 -47.09
CA THR A 176 -0.94 1.46 -48.19
C THR A 176 -1.28 2.95 -48.11
N TRP A 177 -0.28 3.77 -47.79
CA TRP A 177 -0.36 5.21 -47.92
C TRP A 177 -0.54 5.55 -49.40
N HIS A 178 -1.78 5.71 -49.84
CA HIS A 178 -2.05 6.40 -51.09
C HIS A 178 -1.96 7.89 -50.81
N ASN A 179 -0.81 8.48 -51.15
CA ASN A 179 -0.69 9.90 -51.35
C ASN A 179 -1.55 10.25 -52.56
N SER A 180 -2.72 10.83 -52.33
CA SER A 180 -3.42 11.57 -53.38
C SER A 180 -2.71 12.91 -53.54
N ALA A 181 -2.01 13.05 -54.66
CA ALA A 181 -1.50 14.32 -55.17
C ALA A 181 -2.64 15.27 -55.57
#